data_AF-K1S0Y9-F1
#
_entry.id   AF-K1S0Y9-F1
#
_cell.length_a   1.000
_cell.length_b   1.000
_cell.length_c   1.000
_cell.angle_alpha   90.00
_cell.angle_beta   90.00
_cell.angle_gamma   90.00
#
_symmetry.space_group_name_H-M   'P 1'
#
loop_
_entity.id
_entity.type
_entity.pdbx_description
1 polymer ?
#
loop_
_entity_poly.entity_id
_entity_poly.type
_entity_poly.pdbx_seq_one_letter_code
_entity_poly.pdbx_strand_id
1 'polypeptide(L)'
;SGRYDEVGRSDEQHQTLGAGNREGTSDLRLDAKPLPSVNEQLKLFEQAEVSNTTTSAFSIPQEVIDATVRQGSGFVDGKMRIYEQFQKSFSTKENADFLKKEYGIGGSSHAGGFEGYSKNFDAKGLEIYKGYAEDRPRVMLKWSQVATLIEQQISQGRYLNDKESARYPQWLEKEEARRAEIEEEKRNREILSTAPHAETEQPDNDDIIGKEVVIDDRRFVIEKVEKISGDVSMRDITFEDTVGIPINRIENI
;
A
#
# COMPACT_ATOMS: atom_id res chain seq x y z
N SER A 1 -77.74 58.39 26.89
CA SER A 1 -76.36 58.13 27.34
C SER A 1 -76.09 56.65 27.32
N GLY A 2 -75.08 56.23 26.54
CA GLY A 2 -74.26 55.02 26.62
C GLY A 2 -74.89 53.64 26.85
N ARG A 3 -74.42 52.54 26.28
CA ARG A 3 -73.34 52.23 25.33
C ARG A 3 -73.21 50.67 25.40
N TYR A 4 -72.98 49.99 24.26
CA TYR A 4 -72.37 48.65 24.01
C TYR A 4 -72.95 47.38 24.70
N ASP A 5 -72.95 46.16 24.12
CA ASP A 5 -72.42 45.61 22.86
C ASP A 5 -73.27 44.39 22.45
N GLU A 6 -73.58 44.29 21.15
CA GLU A 6 -74.27 43.15 20.53
C GLU A 6 -73.23 42.17 19.97
N VAL A 7 -73.53 40.90 20.21
CA VAL A 7 -72.74 39.73 19.84
C VAL A 7 -72.72 39.48 18.34
N GLY A 8 -71.55 39.08 17.84
CA GLY A 8 -71.47 37.89 16.99
C GLY A 8 -71.73 38.04 15.49
N ARG A 9 -70.61 38.07 14.76
CA ARG A 9 -70.30 37.34 13.50
C ARG A 9 -71.21 37.56 12.27
N SER A 10 -70.63 38.23 11.29
CA SER A 10 -70.75 37.93 9.84
C SER A 10 -69.44 37.23 9.47
N ASP A 11 -69.38 36.00 8.95
CA ASP A 11 -69.90 35.50 7.68
C ASP A 11 -69.43 36.32 6.46
N GLU A 12 -69.17 35.58 5.37
CA GLU A 12 -68.98 36.04 3.99
C GLU A 12 -67.55 36.07 3.38
N GLN A 13 -67.31 34.99 2.64
CA GLN A 13 -67.00 34.94 1.20
C GLN A 13 -65.64 35.39 0.63
N HIS A 14 -65.19 34.53 -0.29
CA HIS A 14 -64.02 34.65 -1.15
C HIS A 14 -64.03 35.92 -2.00
N GLN A 15 -62.88 36.60 -2.09
CA GLN A 15 -62.60 37.56 -3.15
C GLN A 15 -61.59 36.97 -4.14
N THR A 16 -61.99 36.93 -5.41
CA THR A 16 -61.12 36.76 -6.56
C THR A 16 -61.05 38.06 -7.36
N LEU A 17 -59.87 38.26 -7.97
CA LEU A 17 -59.53 39.08 -9.13
C LEU A 17 -58.84 40.43 -8.85
N GLY A 18 -57.65 40.55 -9.45
CA GLY A 18 -56.93 41.79 -9.65
C GLY A 18 -55.81 41.57 -10.66
N ALA A 19 -56.14 41.53 -11.96
CA ALA A 19 -55.17 41.60 -13.04
C ALA A 19 -54.61 43.03 -13.11
N GLY A 20 -53.37 43.20 -12.67
CA GLY A 20 -52.64 44.46 -12.75
C GLY A 20 -51.40 44.30 -13.62
N ASN A 21 -51.42 44.91 -14.80
CA ASN A 21 -50.23 45.17 -15.62
C ASN A 21 -49.29 46.08 -14.83
N ARG A 22 -48.10 45.59 -14.48
CA ARG A 22 -46.98 46.42 -14.03
C ARG A 22 -45.69 45.91 -14.66
N GLU A 23 -45.24 46.61 -15.69
CA GLU A 23 -43.85 46.52 -16.16
C GLU A 23 -42.90 46.91 -15.03
N GLY A 24 -41.84 46.13 -14.85
CA GLY A 24 -40.70 46.50 -14.01
C GLY A 24 -40.62 45.79 -12.66
N THR A 25 -40.35 44.48 -12.68
CA THR A 25 -39.63 43.81 -11.58
C THR A 25 -38.55 42.95 -12.21
N SER A 26 -37.29 43.25 -11.92
CA SER A 26 -36.15 42.43 -12.30
C SER A 26 -36.32 41.04 -11.69
N ASP A 27 -36.61 40.05 -12.52
CA ASP A 27 -36.70 38.66 -12.09
C ASP A 27 -35.32 38.20 -11.61
N LEU A 28 -35.13 38.18 -10.28
CA LEU A 28 -34.08 37.40 -9.64
C LEU A 28 -34.42 35.93 -9.87
N ARG A 29 -34.02 35.41 -11.03
CA ARG A 29 -34.03 33.99 -11.34
C ARG A 29 -33.07 33.31 -10.37
N LEU A 30 -33.60 32.83 -9.24
CA LEU A 30 -32.93 31.86 -8.39
C LEU A 30 -32.79 30.59 -9.24
N ASP A 31 -31.61 30.42 -9.84
CA ASP A 31 -31.18 29.14 -10.39
C ASP A 31 -31.06 28.14 -9.23
N ALA A 32 -32.20 27.63 -8.78
CA ALA A 32 -32.29 26.62 -7.74
C ALA A 32 -31.61 25.37 -8.29
N LYS A 33 -30.39 25.10 -7.82
CA LYS A 33 -29.72 23.83 -8.04
C LYS A 33 -30.69 22.72 -7.63
N PRO A 34 -30.83 21.64 -8.43
CA PRO A 34 -31.72 20.55 -8.10
C PRO A 34 -31.43 20.04 -6.68
N LEU A 35 -32.49 19.82 -5.91
CA LEU A 35 -32.35 19.31 -4.55
C LEU A 35 -31.61 17.97 -4.60
N PRO A 36 -30.62 17.76 -3.71
CA PRO A 36 -29.84 16.53 -3.71
C PRO A 36 -30.76 15.33 -3.55
N SER A 37 -30.45 14.26 -4.28
CA SER A 37 -31.19 12.99 -4.22
C SER A 37 -31.11 12.37 -2.83
N VAL A 38 -32.04 11.46 -2.51
CA VAL A 38 -32.05 10.74 -1.22
C VAL A 38 -30.71 10.04 -0.95
N ASN A 39 -30.04 9.53 -2.00
CA ASN A 39 -28.71 8.92 -1.87
C ASN A 39 -27.61 9.95 -1.58
N GLU A 40 -27.69 11.15 -2.16
CA GLU A 40 -26.76 12.24 -1.87
C GLU A 40 -27.01 12.84 -0.47
N GLN A 41 -28.27 12.92 -0.05
CA GLN A 41 -28.64 13.30 1.31
C GLN A 41 -28.17 12.26 2.33
N LEU A 42 -28.30 10.97 2.05
CA LEU A 42 -27.82 9.89 2.92
C LEU A 42 -26.30 9.92 3.05
N LYS A 43 -25.57 10.20 1.96
CA LYS A 43 -24.12 10.44 2.00
C LYS A 43 -23.75 11.63 2.89
N LEU A 44 -24.55 12.70 2.89
CA LEU A 44 -24.34 13.86 3.76
C LEU A 44 -24.53 13.51 5.25
N PHE A 45 -25.51 12.67 5.57
CA PHE A 45 -25.72 12.16 6.94
C PHE A 45 -24.62 11.19 7.37
N GLU A 46 -24.15 10.33 6.47
CA GLU A 46 -23.02 9.44 6.75
C GLU A 46 -21.72 10.25 6.94
N GLN A 47 -21.52 11.33 6.17
CA GLN A 47 -20.49 12.35 6.39
C GLN A 47 -20.65 13.12 7.70
N ALA A 48 -21.88 13.35 8.17
CA ALA A 48 -22.13 13.99 9.45
C ALA A 48 -21.81 13.04 10.62
N GLU A 49 -22.13 11.75 10.51
CA GLU A 49 -21.72 10.72 11.47
C GLU A 49 -20.18 10.52 11.50
N VAL A 50 -19.47 10.81 10.39
CA VAL A 50 -17.99 10.86 10.34
C VAL A 50 -17.41 11.98 11.21
N SER A 51 -18.19 13.03 11.55
CA SER A 51 -17.71 14.20 12.29
C SER A 51 -17.82 14.08 13.83
N ASN A 52 -18.44 13.02 14.34
CA ASN A 52 -18.89 12.95 15.73
C ASN A 52 -17.85 12.35 16.71
N THR A 53 -16.61 12.12 16.28
CA THR A 53 -15.48 11.85 17.19
C THR A 53 -14.47 12.99 17.15
N THR A 54 -14.87 14.08 17.83
CA THR A 54 -14.06 15.16 18.43
C THR A 54 -13.65 16.33 17.52
N THR A 55 -14.51 17.36 17.57
CA THR A 55 -14.31 18.81 17.36
C THR A 55 -14.32 19.37 15.93
N SER A 56 -15.49 19.96 15.62
CA SER A 56 -15.78 20.91 14.55
C SER A 56 -15.74 20.32 13.14
N ALA A 57 -16.91 19.91 12.65
CA ALA A 57 -17.18 19.38 11.31
C ALA A 57 -16.78 20.32 10.13
N PHE A 58 -16.13 21.45 10.40
CA PHE A 58 -15.59 22.41 9.40
C PHE A 58 -14.06 22.55 9.45
N SER A 59 -13.39 21.78 10.31
CA SER A 59 -11.97 21.93 10.62
C SER A 59 -11.04 21.63 9.44
N ILE A 60 -11.40 20.68 8.57
CA ILE A 60 -10.60 20.25 7.42
C ILE A 60 -11.48 20.29 6.16
N PRO A 61 -11.11 21.04 5.10
CA PRO A 61 -11.88 21.07 3.86
C PRO A 61 -11.95 19.71 3.17
N GLN A 62 -13.10 19.37 2.57
CA GLN A 62 -13.27 18.10 1.85
C GLN A 62 -12.28 17.94 0.69
N GLU A 63 -11.88 19.03 0.05
CA GLU A 63 -10.86 19.00 -1.00
C GLU A 63 -9.51 18.48 -0.49
N VAL A 64 -9.11 18.84 0.74
CA VAL A 64 -7.89 18.35 1.36
C VAL A 64 -7.99 16.86 1.66
N ILE A 65 -9.15 16.42 2.17
CA ILE A 65 -9.43 15.00 2.40
C ILE A 65 -9.32 14.21 1.10
N ASP A 66 -10.04 14.65 0.06
CA ASP A 66 -10.08 13.99 -1.24
C ASP A 66 -8.69 13.94 -1.89
N ALA A 67 -7.95 15.04 -1.87
CA ALA A 67 -6.59 15.08 -2.41
C ALA A 67 -5.63 14.18 -1.62
N THR A 68 -5.76 14.12 -0.29
CA THR A 68 -4.94 13.25 0.55
C THR A 68 -5.17 11.78 0.24
N VAL A 69 -6.43 11.38 0.08
CA VAL A 69 -6.81 10.02 -0.31
C VAL A 69 -6.32 9.71 -1.74
N ARG A 70 -6.47 10.65 -2.67
CA ARG A 70 -6.01 10.52 -4.07
C ARG A 70 -4.49 10.36 -4.18
N GLN A 71 -3.72 10.90 -3.23
CA GLN A 71 -2.27 10.76 -3.22
C GLN A 71 -1.82 9.30 -3.00
N GLY A 72 -2.67 8.46 -2.41
CA GLY A 72 -2.36 7.05 -2.10
C GLY A 72 -1.49 6.88 -0.84
N SER A 73 -0.91 5.69 -0.70
CA SER A 73 -0.18 5.24 0.50
C SER A 73 1.18 5.91 0.71
N GLY A 74 1.74 6.55 -0.33
CA GLY A 74 3.09 7.15 -0.27
C GLY A 74 4.22 6.16 -0.55
N PHE A 75 3.92 4.87 -0.71
CA PHE A 75 4.88 3.87 -1.19
C PHE A 75 5.03 3.92 -2.71
N VAL A 76 6.18 3.45 -3.19
CA VAL A 76 6.46 3.30 -4.63
C VAL A 76 5.37 2.45 -5.28
N ASP A 77 4.75 3.02 -6.32
CA ASP A 77 3.61 2.46 -7.05
C ASP A 77 2.41 2.02 -6.17
N GLY A 78 2.32 2.48 -4.92
CA GLY A 78 1.23 2.10 -4.00
C GLY A 78 -0.15 2.49 -4.52
N LYS A 79 -0.23 3.63 -5.22
CA LYS A 79 -1.44 4.07 -5.90
C LYS A 79 -1.90 3.10 -6.99
N MET A 80 -0.98 2.45 -7.70
CA MET A 80 -1.30 1.45 -8.71
C MET A 80 -1.84 0.16 -8.08
N ARG A 81 -1.22 -0.29 -6.97
CA ARG A 81 -1.71 -1.44 -6.19
C ARG A 81 -3.10 -1.20 -5.60
N ILE A 82 -3.35 -0.01 -5.05
CA ILE A 82 -4.67 0.39 -4.56
C ILE A 82 -5.67 0.36 -5.72
N TYR A 83 -5.34 0.95 -6.86
CA TYR A 83 -6.24 0.94 -8.01
C TYR A 83 -6.55 -0.48 -8.50
N GLU A 84 -5.54 -1.35 -8.66
CA GLU A 84 -5.69 -2.77 -9.03
C GLU A 84 -6.61 -3.51 -8.04
N GLN A 85 -6.42 -3.30 -6.73
CA GLN A 85 -7.24 -3.93 -5.70
C GLN A 85 -8.72 -3.55 -5.85
N PHE A 86 -9.02 -2.28 -6.07
CA PHE A 86 -10.40 -1.78 -6.15
C PHE A 86 -11.09 -2.16 -7.46
N GLN A 87 -10.35 -2.61 -8.49
CA GLN A 87 -10.93 -3.21 -9.69
C GLN A 87 -11.45 -4.64 -9.45
N LYS A 88 -10.95 -5.35 -8.42
CA LYS A 88 -11.29 -6.76 -8.13
C LYS A 88 -12.65 -6.96 -7.44
N SER A 89 -13.48 -5.92 -7.37
CA SER A 89 -14.86 -5.96 -6.82
C SER A 89 -14.97 -6.55 -5.41
N PHE A 90 -13.96 -6.32 -4.56
CA PHE A 90 -13.98 -6.72 -3.15
C PHE A 90 -14.97 -5.88 -2.33
N SER A 91 -15.35 -6.38 -1.16
CA SER A 91 -16.17 -5.62 -0.21
C SER A 91 -15.39 -4.45 0.38
N THR A 92 -16.10 -3.43 0.86
CA THR A 92 -15.50 -2.27 1.56
C THR A 92 -14.67 -2.69 2.78
N LYS A 93 -15.03 -3.79 3.45
CA LYS A 93 -14.26 -4.33 4.58
C LYS A 93 -12.91 -4.89 4.13
N GLU A 94 -12.89 -5.70 3.08
CA GLU A 94 -11.66 -6.27 2.52
C GLU A 94 -10.75 -5.17 1.96
N ASN A 95 -11.33 -4.18 1.29
CA ASN A 95 -10.62 -3.01 0.82
C ASN A 95 -10.03 -2.20 1.99
N ALA A 96 -10.78 -2.02 3.09
CA ALA A 96 -10.26 -1.36 4.29
C ALA A 96 -9.09 -2.12 4.93
N ASP A 97 -9.19 -3.44 5.03
CA ASP A 97 -8.12 -4.29 5.57
C ASP A 97 -6.87 -4.29 4.66
N PHE A 98 -7.07 -4.24 3.34
CA PHE A 98 -5.98 -4.03 2.38
C PHE A 98 -5.33 -2.67 2.59
N LEU A 99 -6.10 -1.58 2.65
CA LEU A 99 -5.58 -0.22 2.83
C LEU A 99 -4.78 -0.10 4.12
N LYS A 100 -5.28 -0.67 5.22
CA LYS A 100 -4.57 -0.70 6.50
C LYS A 100 -3.17 -1.33 6.39
N LYS A 101 -3.04 -2.41 5.62
CA LYS A 101 -1.75 -3.09 5.39
C LYS A 101 -0.86 -2.29 4.42
N GLU A 102 -1.45 -1.77 3.36
CA GLU A 102 -0.77 -1.01 2.31
C GLU A 102 -0.23 0.33 2.81
N TYR A 103 -0.92 1.00 3.72
CA TYR A 103 -0.43 2.23 4.37
C TYR A 103 0.51 1.94 5.55
N GLY A 104 0.26 0.89 6.33
CA GLY A 104 1.06 0.58 7.51
C GLY A 104 1.01 1.70 8.56
N ILE A 105 2.18 2.13 9.05
CA ILE A 105 2.32 3.19 10.04
C ILE A 105 3.24 4.26 9.47
N GLY A 106 2.81 5.51 9.49
CA GLY A 106 3.60 6.61 8.99
C GLY A 106 2.87 7.95 9.02
N GLY A 107 3.49 8.94 8.40
CA GLY A 107 2.94 10.29 8.31
C GLY A 107 3.70 11.16 7.32
N SER A 108 3.14 12.32 7.00
CA SER A 108 3.75 13.32 6.12
C SER A 108 3.28 14.70 6.51
N SER A 109 4.17 15.69 6.38
CA SER A 109 3.86 17.10 6.63
C SER A 109 3.07 17.78 5.51
N HIS A 110 2.77 17.07 4.41
CA HIS A 110 2.12 17.60 3.21
C HIS A 110 0.92 16.73 2.78
N ALA A 111 -0.16 16.79 3.55
CA ALA A 111 -1.40 16.06 3.25
C ALA A 111 -2.07 16.63 1.98
N GLY A 112 -2.23 15.77 0.97
CA GLY A 112 -2.85 16.15 -0.30
C GLY A 112 -2.07 17.19 -1.11
N GLY A 113 -0.82 17.49 -0.71
CA GLY A 113 0.00 18.54 -1.32
C GLY A 113 -0.33 19.96 -0.84
N PHE A 114 -1.18 20.11 0.18
CA PHE A 114 -1.53 21.43 0.73
C PHE A 114 -0.56 21.85 1.83
N GLU A 115 -0.13 23.11 1.80
CA GLU A 115 0.73 23.69 2.82
C GLU A 115 0.01 23.79 4.17
N GLY A 116 0.73 23.48 5.25
CA GLY A 116 0.21 23.53 6.61
C GLY A 116 -0.76 22.39 6.98
N TYR A 117 -1.04 21.47 6.06
CA TYR A 117 -1.79 20.26 6.33
C TYR A 117 -0.85 19.06 6.41
N SER A 118 -0.96 18.31 7.50
CA SER A 118 -0.19 17.09 7.74
C SER A 118 -1.12 15.90 7.88
N LYS A 119 -0.57 14.71 7.65
CA LYS A 119 -1.27 13.45 7.81
C LYS A 119 -0.47 12.49 8.65
N ASN A 120 -1.17 11.70 9.45
CA ASN A 120 -0.66 10.49 10.06
C ASN A 120 -1.56 9.33 9.66
N PHE A 121 -1.01 8.13 9.61
CA PHE A 121 -1.79 6.92 9.39
C PHE A 121 -1.22 5.79 10.20
N ASP A 122 -2.12 4.99 10.75
CA ASP A 122 -1.80 3.85 11.59
C ASP A 122 -2.89 2.78 11.48
N ALA A 123 -2.85 1.79 12.38
CA ALA A 123 -3.83 0.73 12.42
C ALA A 123 -5.29 1.19 12.64
N LYS A 124 -5.51 2.41 13.15
CA LYS A 124 -6.83 3.00 13.44
C LYS A 124 -7.40 3.72 12.23
N GLY A 125 -6.56 4.36 11.42
CA GLY A 125 -7.03 5.09 10.25
C GLY A 125 -6.04 6.12 9.71
N LEU A 126 -6.59 7.05 8.93
CA LEU A 126 -5.89 8.19 8.34
C LEU A 126 -6.32 9.47 9.06
N GLU A 127 -5.42 10.05 9.85
CA GLU A 127 -5.59 11.35 10.49
C GLU A 127 -5.09 12.46 9.55
N ILE A 128 -5.88 13.52 9.37
CA ILE A 128 -5.48 14.74 8.66
C ILE A 128 -5.68 15.92 9.60
N TYR A 129 -4.68 16.78 9.72
CA TYR A 129 -4.71 17.92 10.64
C TYR A 129 -3.99 19.14 10.09
N LYS A 130 -4.34 20.33 10.60
CA LYS A 130 -3.77 21.61 10.17
C LYS A 130 -2.96 22.28 11.28
N GLY A 131 -1.70 22.60 11.00
CA GLY A 131 -0.81 23.28 11.95
C GLY A 131 -0.31 22.40 13.10
N TYR A 132 0.35 23.04 14.07
CA TYR A 132 1.13 22.37 15.12
C TYR A 132 0.55 22.51 16.54
N ALA A 133 -0.52 23.27 16.70
CA ALA A 133 -1.15 23.48 18.00
C ALA A 133 -1.77 22.18 18.56
N GLU A 134 -2.00 22.15 19.88
CA GLU A 134 -2.59 21.00 20.56
C GLU A 134 -4.09 20.85 20.24
N ASP A 135 -4.81 21.97 20.20
CA ASP A 135 -6.23 22.09 19.84
C ASP A 135 -6.46 22.18 18.32
N ARG A 136 -5.46 21.79 17.54
CA ARG A 136 -5.50 21.93 16.08
C ARG A 136 -6.72 21.27 15.44
N PRO A 137 -7.27 21.88 14.39
CA PRO A 137 -8.25 21.25 13.49
C PRO A 137 -7.73 19.89 13.01
N ARG A 138 -8.51 18.82 13.19
CA ARG A 138 -8.16 17.46 12.75
C ARG A 138 -9.40 16.65 12.37
N VAL A 139 -9.20 15.64 11.54
CA VAL A 139 -10.19 14.61 11.20
C VAL A 139 -9.53 13.25 11.21
N MET A 140 -10.20 12.25 11.76
CA MET A 140 -9.73 10.86 11.81
C MET A 140 -10.64 9.99 10.95
N LEU A 141 -10.14 9.55 9.79
CA LEU A 141 -10.88 8.72 8.86
C LEU A 141 -10.57 7.24 9.13
N LYS A 142 -11.60 6.46 9.41
CA LYS A 142 -11.46 5.00 9.49
C LYS A 142 -11.16 4.42 8.10
N TRP A 143 -10.47 3.29 8.06
CA TRP A 143 -10.10 2.64 6.79
C TRP A 143 -11.29 2.32 5.88
N SER A 144 -12.47 2.02 6.45
CA SER A 144 -13.71 1.85 5.67
C SER A 144 -14.14 3.14 4.95
N GLN A 145 -14.04 4.29 5.63
CA GLN A 145 -14.36 5.59 5.04
C GLN A 145 -13.36 5.95 3.93
N VAL A 146 -12.07 5.67 4.15
CA VAL A 146 -11.04 5.84 3.12
C VAL A 146 -11.35 4.96 1.91
N ALA A 147 -11.76 3.70 2.11
CA ALA A 147 -12.16 2.81 1.02
C ALA A 147 -13.34 3.37 0.22
N THR A 148 -14.41 3.83 0.88
CA THR A 148 -15.56 4.46 0.20
C THR A 148 -15.15 5.70 -0.61
N LEU A 149 -14.26 6.54 -0.07
CA LEU A 149 -13.75 7.71 -0.80
C LEU A 149 -12.94 7.31 -2.04
N ILE A 150 -12.12 6.26 -1.94
CA ILE A 150 -11.37 5.73 -3.09
C ILE A 150 -12.32 5.16 -4.15
N GLU A 151 -13.31 4.35 -3.76
CA GLU A 151 -14.35 3.83 -4.67
C GLU A 151 -15.08 4.96 -5.40
N GLN A 152 -15.45 6.01 -4.67
CA GLN A 152 -16.06 7.20 -5.27
C GLN A 152 -15.11 7.90 -6.26
N GLN A 153 -13.83 8.06 -5.92
CA GLN A 153 -12.88 8.70 -6.83
C GLN A 153 -12.59 7.84 -8.08
N ILE A 154 -12.57 6.51 -7.94
CA ILE A 154 -12.38 5.57 -9.05
C ILE A 154 -13.59 5.60 -9.97
N SER A 155 -14.82 5.51 -9.43
CA SER A 155 -16.05 5.56 -10.23
C SER A 155 -16.23 6.90 -10.96
N GLN A 156 -15.69 7.98 -10.42
CA GLN A 156 -15.66 9.29 -11.08
C GLN A 156 -14.50 9.46 -12.07
N GLY A 157 -13.60 8.49 -12.19
CA GLY A 157 -12.39 8.61 -13.02
C GLY A 157 -11.39 9.65 -12.52
N ARG A 158 -11.42 9.98 -11.22
CA ARG A 158 -10.60 11.03 -10.59
C ARG A 158 -9.50 10.50 -9.69
N TYR A 159 -9.41 9.20 -9.48
CA TYR A 159 -8.38 8.61 -8.61
C TYR A 159 -7.00 8.67 -9.28
N LEU A 160 -6.88 8.07 -10.47
CA LEU A 160 -5.69 8.19 -11.31
C LEU A 160 -5.80 9.43 -12.21
N ASN A 161 -4.72 10.18 -12.36
CA ASN A 161 -4.63 11.22 -13.38
C ASN A 161 -4.29 10.62 -14.75
N ASP A 162 -4.32 11.44 -15.81
CA ASP A 162 -4.10 10.96 -17.19
C ASP A 162 -2.74 10.27 -17.39
N LYS A 163 -1.68 10.79 -16.77
CA LYS A 163 -0.33 10.21 -16.86
C LYS A 163 -0.24 8.88 -16.13
N GLU A 164 -0.81 8.81 -14.94
CA GLU A 164 -0.89 7.59 -14.14
C GLU A 164 -1.73 6.52 -14.85
N SER A 165 -2.86 6.91 -15.42
CA SER A 165 -3.76 6.03 -16.18
C SER A 165 -3.08 5.48 -17.43
N ALA A 166 -2.33 6.32 -18.16
CA ALA A 166 -1.55 5.88 -19.33
C ALA A 166 -0.40 4.92 -18.95
N ARG A 167 0.20 5.09 -17.76
CA ARG A 167 1.26 4.21 -17.25
C ARG A 167 0.71 2.90 -16.68
N TYR A 168 -0.55 2.86 -16.25
CA TYR A 168 -1.12 1.72 -15.54
C TYR A 168 -0.98 0.38 -16.27
N PRO A 169 -1.26 0.25 -17.59
CA PRO A 169 -1.09 -1.02 -18.30
C PRO A 169 0.35 -1.54 -18.28
N GLN A 170 1.32 -0.65 -18.45
CA GLN A 170 2.75 -1.00 -18.43
C GLN A 170 3.19 -1.43 -17.03
N TRP A 171 2.67 -0.76 -16.00
CA TRP A 171 2.92 -1.15 -14.63
C TRP A 171 2.33 -2.53 -14.33
N LEU A 172 1.12 -2.81 -14.82
CA LEU A 172 0.44 -4.10 -14.60
C LEU A 172 1.20 -5.26 -15.25
N GLU A 173 1.62 -5.12 -16.51
CA GLU A 173 2.44 -6.11 -17.21
C GLU A 173 3.74 -6.40 -16.46
N LYS A 174 4.45 -5.34 -16.02
CA LYS A 174 5.69 -5.48 -15.24
C LYS A 174 5.45 -6.18 -13.91
N GLU A 175 4.34 -5.88 -13.24
CA GLU A 175 3.99 -6.47 -11.95
C GLU A 175 3.59 -7.95 -12.11
N GLU A 176 2.89 -8.32 -13.19
CA GLU A 176 2.59 -9.73 -13.53
C GLU A 176 3.87 -10.52 -13.84
N ALA A 177 4.78 -9.95 -14.64
CA ALA A 177 6.08 -10.56 -14.92
C ALA A 177 6.90 -10.79 -13.63
N ARG A 178 6.93 -9.79 -12.74
CA ARG A 178 7.59 -9.90 -11.43
C ARG A 178 6.98 -11.00 -10.57
N ARG A 179 5.65 -11.13 -10.56
CA ARG A 179 4.95 -12.19 -9.81
C ARG A 179 5.29 -13.57 -10.38
N ALA A 180 5.34 -13.71 -11.71
CA ALA A 180 5.71 -14.97 -12.37
C ALA A 180 7.19 -15.37 -12.10
N GLU A 181 8.12 -14.41 -12.12
CA GLU A 181 9.53 -14.66 -11.80
C GLU A 181 9.71 -15.16 -10.36
N ILE A 182 9.03 -14.53 -9.39
CA ILE A 182 9.05 -14.96 -7.99
C ILE A 182 8.47 -16.37 -7.83
N GLU A 183 7.40 -16.69 -8.55
CA GLU A 183 6.81 -18.03 -8.53
C GLU A 183 7.75 -19.06 -9.14
N GLU A 184 8.42 -18.72 -10.24
CA GLU A 184 9.45 -19.57 -10.84
C GLU A 184 10.63 -19.78 -9.90
N GLU A 185 11.16 -18.74 -9.27
CA GLU A 185 12.24 -18.86 -8.28
C GLU A 185 11.82 -19.75 -7.11
N LYS A 186 10.58 -19.59 -6.61
CA LYS A 186 10.04 -20.42 -5.54
C LYS A 186 9.94 -21.89 -5.97
N ARG A 187 9.44 -22.18 -7.18
CA ARG A 187 9.42 -23.55 -7.73
C ARG A 187 10.82 -24.12 -7.87
N ASN A 188 11.78 -23.33 -8.36
CA ASN A 188 13.17 -23.75 -8.52
C ASN A 188 13.82 -24.07 -7.17
N ARG A 189 13.58 -23.25 -6.13
CA ARG A 189 14.02 -23.53 -4.75
C ARG A 189 13.39 -24.80 -4.18
N GLU A 190 12.11 -25.02 -4.44
CA GLU A 190 11.41 -26.23 -3.98
C GLU A 190 11.97 -27.50 -4.65
N ILE A 191 12.23 -27.46 -5.96
CA ILE A 191 12.88 -28.56 -6.69
C ILE A 191 14.28 -28.82 -6.12
N LEU A 192 15.08 -27.77 -5.87
CA LEU A 192 16.41 -27.93 -5.28
C LEU A 192 16.35 -28.50 -3.86
N SER A 193 15.34 -28.12 -3.07
CA SER A 193 15.15 -28.60 -1.70
C SER A 193 14.56 -30.02 -1.62
N THR A 194 13.92 -30.50 -2.68
CA THR A 194 13.29 -31.84 -2.75
C THR A 194 14.07 -32.81 -3.62
N ALA A 195 15.11 -32.35 -4.31
CA ALA A 195 16.05 -33.22 -5.01
C ALA A 195 16.67 -34.19 -3.99
N PRO A 196 16.65 -35.51 -4.26
CA PRO A 196 17.33 -36.46 -3.40
C PRO A 196 18.79 -36.02 -3.29
N HIS A 197 19.30 -35.93 -2.06
CA HIS A 197 20.75 -35.94 -1.87
C HIS A 197 21.22 -37.23 -2.52
N ALA A 198 21.76 -37.13 -3.74
CA ALA A 198 22.73 -38.12 -4.17
C ALA A 198 23.75 -38.07 -3.05
N GLU A 199 23.79 -39.12 -2.25
CA GLU A 199 24.91 -39.45 -1.40
C GLU A 199 26.10 -39.47 -2.36
N THR A 200 26.73 -38.31 -2.57
CA THR A 200 28.15 -38.30 -2.82
C THR A 200 28.69 -38.90 -1.54
N GLU A 201 28.85 -40.22 -1.56
CA GLU A 201 29.84 -40.90 -0.76
C GLU A 201 31.13 -40.11 -1.01
N GLN A 202 31.37 -39.08 -0.20
CA GLN A 202 32.71 -38.55 -0.06
C GLN A 202 33.49 -39.77 0.40
N PRO A 203 34.46 -40.27 -0.40
CA PRO A 203 35.28 -41.37 0.06
C PRO A 203 35.81 -40.96 1.43
N ASP A 204 35.59 -41.82 2.43
CA ASP A 204 36.05 -41.57 3.79
C ASP A 204 37.51 -41.12 3.70
N ASN A 205 37.88 -40.01 4.36
CA ASN A 205 39.22 -39.45 4.22
C ASN A 205 40.33 -40.48 4.50
N ASP A 206 40.01 -41.51 5.29
CA ASP A 206 40.89 -42.64 5.63
C ASP A 206 41.22 -43.52 4.41
N ASP A 207 40.33 -43.58 3.41
CA ASP A 207 40.48 -44.33 2.16
C ASP A 207 41.38 -43.61 1.13
N ILE A 208 41.73 -42.36 1.42
CA ILE A 208 42.59 -41.51 0.58
C ILE A 208 44.03 -41.46 1.15
N ILE A 209 44.20 -41.69 2.45
CA ILE A 209 45.51 -41.74 3.09
C ILE A 209 46.32 -42.93 2.54
N GLY A 210 47.54 -42.67 2.10
CA GLY A 210 48.43 -43.66 1.51
C GLY A 210 48.29 -43.82 -0.01
N LYS A 211 47.36 -43.10 -0.68
CA LYS A 211 47.31 -43.08 -2.14
C LYS A 211 48.46 -42.26 -2.72
N GLU A 212 49.09 -42.81 -3.76
CA GLU A 212 50.13 -42.14 -4.54
C GLU A 212 49.50 -41.26 -5.62
N VAL A 213 50.00 -40.03 -5.74
CA VAL A 213 49.57 -39.03 -6.73
C VAL A 213 50.79 -38.49 -7.45
N VAL A 214 50.68 -38.31 -8.77
CA VAL A 214 51.73 -37.70 -9.58
C VAL A 214 51.32 -36.28 -9.95
N ILE A 215 52.16 -35.31 -9.58
CA ILE A 215 51.96 -33.87 -9.87
C ILE A 215 53.27 -33.35 -10.44
N ASP A 216 53.23 -32.75 -11.64
CA ASP A 216 54.41 -32.16 -12.31
C ASP A 216 55.64 -33.09 -12.33
N ASP A 217 55.43 -34.34 -12.77
CA ASP A 217 56.44 -35.40 -12.87
C ASP A 217 57.09 -35.83 -11.54
N ARG A 218 56.51 -35.44 -10.40
CA ARG A 218 56.92 -35.87 -9.05
C ARG A 218 55.86 -36.78 -8.42
N ARG A 219 56.30 -37.78 -7.68
CA ARG A 219 55.42 -38.73 -6.96
C ARG A 219 55.27 -38.31 -5.51
N PHE A 220 54.04 -38.22 -5.05
CA PHE A 220 53.68 -37.90 -3.68
C PHE A 220 52.76 -38.95 -3.10
N VAL A 221 52.81 -39.15 -1.77
CA VAL A 221 51.84 -39.96 -1.03
C VAL A 221 51.08 -39.07 -0.06
N ILE A 222 49.76 -39.23 -0.01
CA ILE A 222 48.89 -38.45 0.89
C ILE A 222 49.04 -38.99 2.32
N GLU A 223 49.51 -38.17 3.25
CA GLU A 223 49.71 -38.54 4.66
C GLU A 223 48.49 -38.22 5.53
N LYS A 224 47.84 -37.09 5.26
CA LYS A 224 46.75 -36.58 6.12
C LYS A 224 45.83 -35.66 5.32
N VAL A 225 44.53 -35.74 5.61
CA VAL A 225 43.54 -34.78 5.14
C VAL A 225 42.84 -34.18 6.36
N GLU A 226 42.98 -32.87 6.58
CA GLU A 226 42.34 -32.21 7.71
C GLU A 226 40.86 -31.95 7.42
N LYS A 227 39.99 -32.70 8.12
CA LYS A 227 38.52 -32.67 7.93
C LYS A 227 37.88 -31.27 8.12
N ILE A 228 38.57 -30.34 8.78
CA ILE A 228 38.03 -29.03 9.17
C ILE A 228 38.46 -27.93 8.20
N SER A 229 39.71 -27.92 7.75
CA SER A 229 40.23 -26.90 6.82
C SER A 229 40.15 -27.34 5.35
N GLY A 230 40.13 -28.64 5.08
CA GLY A 230 40.24 -29.18 3.73
C GLY A 230 41.69 -29.31 3.23
N ASP A 231 42.68 -28.99 4.09
CA ASP A 231 44.10 -29.05 3.73
C ASP A 231 44.58 -30.51 3.60
N VAL A 232 45.46 -30.76 2.63
CA VAL A 232 46.03 -32.08 2.35
C VAL A 232 47.54 -32.04 2.55
N SER A 233 48.03 -32.85 3.49
CA SER A 233 49.47 -33.06 3.70
C SER A 233 49.96 -34.20 2.83
N MET A 234 51.01 -33.95 2.05
CA MET A 234 51.61 -34.91 1.14
C MET A 234 53.12 -35.03 1.38
N ARG A 235 53.66 -36.23 1.17
CA ARG A 235 55.10 -36.52 1.25
C ARG A 235 55.63 -36.85 -0.14
N ASP A 236 56.69 -36.16 -0.57
CA ASP A 236 57.37 -36.46 -1.83
C ASP A 236 58.15 -37.78 -1.70
N ILE A 237 57.84 -38.74 -2.57
CA ILE A 237 58.45 -40.08 -2.64
C ILE A 237 59.18 -40.30 -3.98
N THR A 238 59.43 -39.24 -4.75
CA THR A 238 60.07 -39.31 -6.08
C THR A 238 61.44 -40.00 -6.03
N PHE A 239 62.15 -39.91 -4.90
CA PHE A 239 63.52 -40.41 -4.74
C PHE A 239 63.68 -41.53 -3.69
N GLU A 240 62.58 -42.07 -3.16
CA GLU A 240 62.62 -43.04 -2.04
C GLU A 240 63.36 -44.35 -2.40
N ASP A 241 63.36 -44.73 -3.69
CA ASP A 241 64.09 -45.90 -4.21
C ASP A 241 65.52 -45.60 -4.67
N THR A 242 65.99 -44.36 -4.53
CA THR A 242 67.35 -43.98 -4.96
C THR A 242 68.32 -44.06 -3.77
N VAL A 243 69.43 -44.79 -3.95
CA VAL A 243 70.49 -44.91 -2.94
C VAL A 243 71.19 -43.56 -2.73
N GLY A 244 70.68 -42.75 -1.80
CA GLY A 244 71.19 -41.43 -1.42
C GLY A 244 70.42 -40.84 -0.24
N ILE A 245 71.05 -39.97 0.54
CA ILE A 245 70.54 -39.43 1.81
C ILE A 245 69.14 -38.80 1.60
N PRO A 246 68.10 -39.23 2.34
CA PRO A 246 66.73 -38.75 2.12
C PRO A 246 66.59 -37.27 2.53
N ILE A 247 66.02 -36.45 1.63
CA ILE A 247 65.67 -35.06 1.90
C ILE A 247 64.15 -34.99 2.08
N ASN A 248 63.66 -35.05 3.32
CA ASN A 248 62.24 -34.89 3.60
C ASN A 248 61.87 -33.40 3.53
N ARG A 249 61.08 -33.00 2.54
CA ARG A 249 60.46 -31.67 2.46
C ARG A 249 58.95 -31.81 2.56
N ILE A 250 58.36 -31.26 3.62
CA ILE A 250 56.91 -31.21 3.85
C ILE A 250 56.40 -29.91 3.22
N GLU A 251 55.45 -30.00 2.30
CA GLU A 251 54.73 -28.83 1.76
C GLU A 251 53.29 -28.84 2.29
N ASN A 252 52.85 -27.70 2.82
CA ASN A 252 51.46 -27.43 3.15
C ASN A 252 50.91 -26.49 2.07
N ILE A 253 49.79 -26.85 1.45
CA ILE A 253 49.10 -26.04 0.44
C ILE A 253 47.67 -25.81 0.92
#